data_AF-A0A933N3N8-F1
#
_entry.id   AF-A0A933N3N8-F1
#
_cell.length_a   1.000
_cell.length_b   1.000
_cell.length_c   1.000
_cell.angle_alpha   90.00
_cell.angle_beta   90.00
_cell.angle_gamma   90.00
#
_symmetry.space_group_name_H-M   'P 1'
#
loop_
_entity.id
_entity.type
_entity.pdbx_description
1 polymer ?
#
loop_
_entity_poly.entity_id
_entity_poly.type
_entity_poly.pdbx_seq_one_letter_code
_entity_poly.pdbx_strand_id
1 'polypeptide(L)' 'MVKTIKIVFGVFWATSSCFLAYLAYIVLETEYKPQLIWAWLTMCCFTFISATWLANNIIFIPYRKPEEIEQ' A
#
# COMPACT_ATOMS: atom_id res chain seq x y z
N MET A 1 -20.16 5.76 3.92
CA MET A 1 -19.45 5.00 2.88
C MET A 1 -17.96 5.35 2.83
N VAL A 2 -17.56 6.58 2.49
CA VAL A 2 -16.13 6.99 2.40
C VAL A 2 -15.34 6.84 3.72
N LYS A 3 -15.94 7.20 4.87
CA LYS A 3 -15.29 7.06 6.19
C LYS A 3 -15.00 5.59 6.55
N THR A 4 -15.92 4.68 6.25
CA THR A 4 -15.77 3.25 6.51
C THR A 4 -14.66 2.64 5.65
N ILE A 5 -14.61 3.00 4.37
CA ILE A 5 -13.55 2.56 3.44
C ILE A 5 -12.18 3.03 3.92
N LYS A 6 -12.06 4.29 4.37
CA LYS A 6 -10.82 4.82 4.94
C LYS A 6 -10.36 4.06 6.19
N ILE A 7 -11.29 3.69 7.08
CA ILE A 7 -10.96 2.96 8.30
C ILE A 7 -10.52 1.53 7.97
N VAL A 8 -11.27 0.81 7.12
CA VAL A 8 -10.91 -0.56 6.72
C VAL A 8 -9.56 -0.57 5.99
N PHE A 9 -9.34 0.40 5.10
CA PHE A 9 -8.06 0.55 4.40
C PHE A 9 -6.92 0.84 5.37
N GLY A 10 -7.13 1.75 6.34
CA GLY A 10 -6.12 2.08 7.36
C GLY A 10 -5.80 0.92 8.29
N VAL A 11 -6.80 0.16 8.74
CA VAL A 11 -6.61 -1.03 9.58
C VAL A 11 -5.87 -2.12 8.81
N PHE A 12 -6.28 -2.40 7.57
CA PHE A 12 -5.59 -3.34 6.69
C PHE A 12 -4.13 -2.94 6.47
N TRP A 13 -3.88 -1.65 6.26
CA TRP A 13 -2.53 -1.10 6.13
C TRP A 13 -1.69 -1.33 7.38
N ALA A 14 -2.21 -1.00 8.56
CA ALA A 14 -1.50 -1.17 9.82
C ALA A 14 -1.16 -2.65 10.08
N THR A 15 -2.12 -3.56 9.85
CA THR A 15 -1.90 -5.01 10.01
C THR A 15 -0.85 -5.53 9.04
N SER A 16 -0.91 -5.12 7.77
CA SER A 16 0.05 -5.56 6.76
C SER A 16 1.46 -5.02 7.02
N SER A 17 1.62 -3.76 7.45
CA SER A 17 2.92 -3.21 7.83
C SER A 17 3.51 -3.93 9.05
N CYS A 18 2.68 -4.26 10.04
CA CYS A 18 3.09 -5.04 11.20
C CYS A 18 3.57 -6.45 10.80
N PHE A 19 2.84 -7.11 9.90
CA PHE A 19 3.20 -8.42 9.38
C PHE A 19 4.53 -8.41 8.60
N LEU A 20 4.74 -7.40 7.75
CA LEU A 20 6.00 -7.22 7.02
C LEU A 20 7.19 -6.97 7.95
N ALA A 21 7.02 -6.15 8.99
CA ALA A 21 8.06 -5.91 9.99
C ALA A 21 8.40 -7.18 10.77
N TYR A 22 7.40 -7.98 11.14
CA TYR A 22 7.60 -9.26 11.80
C TYR A 22 8.34 -10.26 10.92
N LEU A 23 7.97 -10.37 9.64
CA LEU A 23 8.70 -11.21 8.69
C LEU A 23 10.15 -10.74 8.51
N ALA A 24 10.38 -9.44 8.38
CA ALA A 24 11.73 -8.89 8.27
C ALA A 24 12.57 -9.19 9.53
N TYR A 25 11.96 -9.14 10.72
CA TYR A 25 12.61 -9.50 11.98
C TYR A 25 13.03 -10.97 11.99
N ILE A 26 12.11 -11.89 11.66
CA ILE A 26 12.41 -13.33 11.61
C ILE A 26 13.49 -13.62 10.58
N VAL A 27 13.39 -13.04 9.37
CA VAL A 27 14.36 -13.29 8.31
C VAL A 27 15.75 -12.75 8.66
N LEU A 28 15.85 -11.60 9.34
CA LEU A 28 17.11 -11.07 9.86
C LEU A 28 17.78 -12.00 10.87
N GLU A 29 17.00 -12.70 11.70
CA GLU A 29 17.54 -13.69 12.63
C GLU A 29 17.90 -15.01 11.94
N THR A 30 17.18 -15.41 10.89
CA THR A 30 17.36 -16.73 10.25
C THR A 30 18.33 -16.75 9.06
N GLU A 31 18.54 -15.63 8.35
CA GLU A 31 19.39 -15.59 7.16
C GLU A 31 20.64 -14.72 7.30
N TYR A 32 21.78 -15.24 6.83
CA TYR A 32 23.09 -14.59 6.90
C TYR A 32 23.34 -13.55 5.78
N LYS A 33 22.48 -13.49 4.74
CA LYS A 33 22.68 -12.62 3.56
C LYS A 33 21.72 -11.42 3.57
N PRO A 34 22.10 -10.29 4.18
CA PRO A 34 21.22 -9.13 4.33
C PRO A 34 20.77 -8.49 3.01
N GLN A 35 21.56 -8.65 1.93
CA GLN A 35 21.23 -8.05 0.61
C GLN A 35 19.90 -8.54 0.03
N LEU A 36 19.56 -9.82 0.25
CA LEU A 36 18.34 -10.41 -0.30
C LEU A 36 17.09 -9.89 0.44
N ILE A 37 17.22 -9.65 1.75
CA ILE A 37 16.20 -9.04 2.59
C ILE A 37 15.89 -7.62 2.11
N TRP A 38 16.92 -6.82 1.85
CA TRP A 38 16.75 -5.46 1.33
C TRP A 38 16.08 -5.42 -0.05
N ALA A 39 16.44 -6.33 -0.96
CA ALA A 39 15.79 -6.43 -2.27
C ALA A 39 14.30 -6.82 -2.14
N TRP A 40 13.99 -7.76 -1.25
CA TRP A 40 12.61 -8.16 -0.97
C TRP A 40 11.81 -7.03 -0.32
N LEU A 41 12.38 -6.34 0.68
CA LEU A 41 11.75 -5.23 1.37
C LEU A 41 11.44 -4.06 0.42
N THR A 42 12.36 -3.75 -0.49
CA THR A 42 12.17 -2.70 -1.50
C THR A 42 11.11 -3.07 -2.52
N MET A 43 11.07 -4.31 -3.01
CA MET A 43 9.97 -4.80 -3.86
C MET A 43 8.62 -4.68 -3.16
N CYS A 44 8.51 -5.13 -1.90
CA CYS A 44 7.28 -5.02 -1.11
C CYS A 44 6.85 -3.56 -0.93
N CYS A 45 7.78 -2.66 -0.56
CA CYS A 45 7.49 -1.22 -0.46
C CYS A 45 6.95 -0.64 -1.77
N PHE A 46 7.56 -1.01 -2.91
CA PHE A 46 7.14 -0.51 -4.21
C PHE A 46 5.73 -0.96 -4.59
N THR A 47 5.40 -2.23 -4.31
CA THR A 47 4.03 -2.74 -4.49
C THR A 47 3.05 -2.03 -3.56
N PHE A 48 3.45 -1.76 -2.33
CA PHE A 48 2.62 -1.08 -1.32
C PHE A 48 2.27 0.37 -1.71
N ILE A 49 3.27 1.12 -2.20
CA ILE A 49 3.08 2.49 -2.70
C ILE A 49 2.18 2.47 -3.93
N SER A 50 2.42 1.55 -4.87
CA SER A 50 1.64 1.42 -6.11
C SER A 50 0.17 1.10 -5.83
N ALA A 51 -0.10 0.14 -4.94
CA ALA A 51 -1.45 -0.22 -4.53
C ALA A 51 -2.18 0.93 -3.85
N THR A 52 -1.47 1.73 -3.05
CA THR A 52 -2.06 2.88 -2.35
C THR A 52 -2.35 4.03 -3.28
N TRP A 53 -1.46 4.28 -4.24
CA TRP A 53 -1.70 5.28 -5.27
C TRP A 53 -2.88 4.91 -6.17
N LEU A 54 -3.01 3.62 -6.52
CA LEU A 54 -4.15 3.09 -7.26
C LEU A 54 -5.45 3.22 -6.46
N ALA A 55 -5.46 2.79 -5.20
CA ALA A 55 -6.61 2.91 -4.31
C ALA A 55 -7.03 4.38 -4.13
N ASN A 56 -6.07 5.29 -3.98
CA ASN A 56 -6.33 6.72 -3.88
C ASN A 56 -6.94 7.27 -5.17
N ASN A 57 -6.42 6.91 -6.35
CA ASN A 57 -7.01 7.30 -7.64
C ASN A 57 -8.45 6.79 -7.81
N ILE A 58 -8.71 5.53 -7.49
CA ILE A 58 -10.04 4.92 -7.63
C ILE A 58 -11.05 5.56 -6.67
N ILE A 59 -10.63 5.92 -5.45
CA ILE A 59 -11.52 6.48 -4.42
C ILE A 59 -11.72 8.00 -4.61
N PHE A 60 -10.74 8.73 -5.13
CA PHE A 60 -10.75 10.21 -5.22
C PHE A 60 -10.94 10.78 -6.62
N ILE A 61 -11.00 9.98 -7.68
CA ILE A 61 -11.47 10.45 -8.99
C ILE A 61 -12.96 10.11 -9.10
N PRO A 62 -13.88 10.97 -8.62
CA PRO A 62 -15.22 10.96 -9.19
C PRO A 62 -15.05 11.28 -10.67
N TYR A 63 -15.64 10.46 -11.53
CA TYR A 63 -15.88 10.76 -12.94
C TYR A 63 -16.10 12.27 -13.12
N ARG A 64 -15.16 12.98 -13.77
CA ARG A 64 -15.49 14.31 -14.32
C ARG A 64 -16.65 14.06 -15.27
N LYS A 65 -17.83 14.59 -14.95
CA LYS A 65 -18.92 14.62 -15.93
C LYS A 65 -18.42 15.38 -17.16
N PRO A 66 -18.60 14.85 -18.38
CA PRO A 66 -18.23 15.52 -19.62
C PRO A 66 -19.16 16.71 -19.98
N GLU A 67 -19.77 17.39 -19.00
CA GLU A 67 -20.82 18.40 -19.24
C GLU A 67 -20.30 19.86 -19.19
N GLU A 68 -19.01 20.11 -18.95
CA GLU A 68 -18.43 21.48 -18.84
C GLU A 68 -17.49 21.88 -20.00
N ILE A 69 -17.47 21.13 -21.11
CA ILE A 69 -16.64 21.48 -22.29
C ILE A 69 -17.34 22.52 -23.19
N GLU A 70 -18.60 22.87 -22.91
CA GLU A 70 -19.43 23.69 -23.83
C GLU A 70 -20.14 24.86 -23.13
N GLN A 71 -19.44 25.60 -22.27
CA GLN A 71 -19.87 26.94 -21.83
C GLN A 71 -18.77 27.98 -22.05
#